data_AF-A0A9J6GHE5-F1
#
_entry.id   AF-A0A9J6GHE5-F1
#
_cell.length_a   1.000
_cell.length_b   1.000
_cell.length_c   1.000
_cell.angle_alpha   90.00
_cell.angle_beta   90.00
_cell.angle_gamma   90.00
#
_symmetry.space_group_name_H-M   'P 1'
#
loop_
_entity.id
_entity.type
_entity.pdbx_description
1 polymer ?
#
loop_
_entity_poly.entity_id
_entity_poly.type
_entity_poly.pdbx_seq_one_letter_code
_entity_poly.pdbx_strand_id
1 'polypeptide(L)'
;MKEKGMARPVKALLISRVAYITPYLFLSKSDTDPNDGLLHKAFKQVRNLPMNTSTARLLQLGLHNTVSEHIEAYLSSQRLRLNQTPSGLALLKRLHAPCQSTASQPLSLITGEVLSGFTPWPKQCTLTSIPAAEKAEVKRLRPSMESL
;
A
#
# COMPACT_ATOMS: atom_id res chain seq x y z
N MET A 1 -1.96 26.95 -12.61
CA MET A 1 -1.63 25.76 -11.79
C MET A 1 -2.86 24.85 -11.75
N LYS A 2 -2.86 23.59 -12.23
CA LYS A 2 -3.76 22.52 -11.70
C LYS A 2 -3.71 21.16 -12.38
N GLU A 3 -3.09 20.99 -13.55
CA GLU A 3 -3.15 19.71 -14.26
C GLU A 3 -1.98 18.75 -13.91
N LYS A 4 -0.73 19.24 -13.97
CA LYS A 4 0.49 18.43 -13.68
C LYS A 4 0.56 17.90 -12.24
N GLY A 5 -0.12 18.55 -11.29
CA GLY A 5 -0.12 18.17 -9.87
C GLY A 5 -1.09 17.04 -9.52
N MET A 6 -2.10 16.77 -10.35
CA MET A 6 -3.16 15.81 -10.05
C MET A 6 -2.77 14.36 -10.42
N ALA A 7 -1.78 14.22 -11.31
CA ALA A 7 -1.30 12.92 -11.74
C ALA A 7 -0.74 12.06 -10.62
N ARG A 8 0.04 12.68 -9.72
CA ARG A 8 0.66 12.01 -8.57
C ARG A 8 -0.38 11.49 -7.56
N PRO A 9 -1.32 12.31 -7.05
CA PRO A 9 -2.31 11.84 -6.08
C PRO A 9 -3.29 10.82 -6.67
N VAL A 10 -3.71 10.97 -7.93
CA VAL A 10 -4.60 9.98 -8.57
C VAL A 10 -3.88 8.64 -8.73
N LYS A 11 -2.63 8.66 -9.23
CA LYS A 11 -1.80 7.46 -9.30
C LYS A 11 -1.62 6.82 -7.92
N ALA A 12 -1.27 7.62 -6.91
CA ALA A 12 -1.06 7.13 -5.55
C ALA A 12 -2.32 6.51 -4.95
N LEU A 13 -3.49 7.14 -5.14
CA LEU A 13 -4.77 6.63 -4.67
C LEU A 13 -5.12 5.27 -5.31
N LEU A 14 -4.96 5.16 -6.64
CA LEU A 14 -5.25 3.92 -7.37
C LEU A 14 -4.34 2.79 -6.90
N ILE A 15 -3.04 3.04 -6.84
CA ILE A 15 -2.06 2.05 -6.37
C ILE A 15 -2.35 1.66 -4.93
N SER A 16 -2.69 2.62 -4.06
CA SER A 16 -2.99 2.33 -2.65
C SER A 16 -4.24 1.47 -2.50
N ARG A 17 -5.27 1.72 -3.32
CA ARG A 17 -6.50 0.91 -3.31
C ARG A 17 -6.27 -0.50 -3.82
N VAL A 18 -5.55 -0.64 -4.94
CA VAL A 18 -5.19 -1.94 -5.51
C VAL A 18 -4.28 -2.70 -4.54
N ALA A 19 -3.23 -2.09 -4.01
CA ALA A 19 -2.29 -2.77 -3.12
C ALA A 19 -2.89 -3.16 -1.75
N TYR A 20 -3.95 -2.49 -1.29
CA TYR A 20 -4.50 -2.74 0.04
C TYR A 20 -5.40 -3.98 0.11
N ILE A 21 -6.33 -4.15 -0.84
CA ILE A 21 -7.36 -5.19 -0.77
C ILE A 21 -7.03 -6.35 -1.72
N THR A 22 -6.63 -6.00 -2.93
CA THR A 22 -6.50 -6.91 -4.07
C THR A 22 -5.54 -8.09 -3.84
N PRO A 23 -4.40 -7.97 -3.11
CA PRO A 23 -3.50 -9.10 -2.85
C PRO A 23 -4.09 -10.23 -1.99
N TYR A 24 -5.14 -9.93 -1.23
CA TYR A 24 -5.73 -10.88 -0.28
C TYR A 24 -7.02 -11.51 -0.82
N LEU A 25 -7.44 -11.12 -2.01
CA LEU A 25 -8.60 -11.68 -2.70
C LEU A 25 -8.15 -12.79 -3.66
N PHE A 26 -8.95 -13.85 -3.77
CA PHE A 26 -8.79 -14.86 -4.82
C PHE A 26 -9.33 -14.32 -6.13
N LEU A 27 -8.48 -13.62 -6.89
CA LEU A 27 -8.88 -13.01 -8.16
C LEU A 27 -8.64 -13.98 -9.31
N SER A 28 -9.68 -14.21 -10.09
CA SER A 28 -9.56 -14.88 -11.39
C SER A 28 -9.04 -13.89 -12.43
N LYS A 29 -8.54 -14.39 -13.56
CA LYS A 29 -8.13 -13.56 -14.70
C LYS A 29 -9.28 -12.65 -15.18
N SER A 30 -10.51 -13.16 -15.11
CA SER A 30 -11.73 -12.42 -15.41
C SER A 30 -11.92 -11.17 -14.54
N ASP A 31 -11.35 -11.17 -13.33
CA ASP A 31 -11.47 -10.07 -12.38
C ASP A 31 -10.26 -9.13 -12.47
N THR A 32 -9.10 -9.62 -12.88
CA THR A 32 -7.89 -8.79 -13.05
C THR A 32 -7.96 -7.92 -14.31
N ASP A 33 -8.45 -8.47 -15.42
CA ASP A 33 -8.56 -7.77 -16.71
C ASP A 33 -9.36 -6.45 -16.63
N PRO A 34 -10.55 -6.38 -15.99
CA PRO A 34 -11.28 -5.12 -15.85
C PRO A 34 -10.57 -4.13 -14.93
N ASN A 35 -9.85 -4.60 -13.91
CA ASN A 35 -9.07 -3.74 -13.03
C ASN A 35 -7.85 -3.15 -13.75
N ASP A 36 -7.18 -3.92 -14.60
CA ASP A 36 -6.12 -3.42 -15.50
C ASP A 36 -6.67 -2.40 -16.49
N GLY A 37 -7.85 -2.67 -17.05
CA GLY A 37 -8.56 -1.72 -17.89
C GLY A 37 -8.85 -0.40 -17.17
N LEU A 38 -9.33 -0.45 -15.93
CA LEU A 38 -9.60 0.73 -15.10
C LEU A 38 -8.32 1.52 -14.81
N LEU A 39 -7.24 0.81 -14.45
CA LEU A 39 -5.95 1.42 -14.17
C LEU A 39 -5.39 2.13 -15.41
N HIS A 40 -5.40 1.47 -16.58
CA HIS A 40 -4.98 2.07 -17.84
C HIS A 40 -5.85 3.26 -18.25
N LYS A 41 -7.18 3.20 -18.05
CA LYS A 41 -8.09 4.32 -18.31
C LYS A 41 -7.74 5.54 -17.45
N ALA A 42 -7.55 5.34 -16.15
CA ALA A 42 -7.20 6.42 -15.25
C ALA A 42 -5.82 7.02 -15.58
N PHE A 43 -4.85 6.19 -15.95
CA PHE A 43 -3.55 6.68 -16.42
C PHE A 43 -3.64 7.48 -17.72
N LYS A 44 -4.46 7.03 -18.68
CA LYS A 44 -4.71 7.78 -19.91
C LYS A 44 -5.28 9.16 -19.60
N GLN A 45 -6.29 9.22 -18.73
CA GLN A 45 -6.91 10.48 -18.30
C GLN A 45 -5.91 11.40 -17.61
N VAL A 46 -5.13 10.88 -16.67
CA VAL A 46 -4.09 11.64 -15.94
C VAL A 46 -3.01 12.20 -16.88
N ARG A 47 -2.69 11.48 -17.96
CA ARG A 47 -1.66 11.85 -18.94
C ARG A 47 -2.22 12.62 -20.13
N ASN A 48 -3.51 12.94 -20.15
CA ASN A 48 -4.21 13.51 -21.30
C ASN A 48 -3.98 12.71 -22.61
N LEU A 49 -3.88 11.39 -22.48
CA LEU A 49 -3.80 10.48 -23.63
C LEU A 49 -5.22 10.19 -24.14
N PRO A 50 -5.42 10.11 -25.46
CA PRO A 50 -6.67 9.65 -26.04
C PRO A 50 -7.09 8.29 -25.48
N MET A 51 -8.39 8.11 -25.20
CA MET A 51 -8.90 6.85 -24.63
C MET A 51 -8.71 5.64 -25.57
N ASN A 52 -8.66 5.89 -26.88
CA ASN A 52 -8.39 4.92 -27.93
C ASN A 52 -6.91 4.50 -28.04
N THR A 53 -6.00 5.08 -27.24
CA THR A 53 -4.57 4.69 -27.26
C THR A 53 -4.43 3.19 -27.00
N SER A 54 -3.73 2.48 -27.88
CA SER A 54 -3.53 1.03 -27.74
C SER A 54 -2.74 0.70 -26.48
N THR A 55 -3.02 -0.46 -25.89
CA THR A 55 -2.25 -0.99 -24.74
C THR A 55 -0.77 -1.18 -25.11
N ALA A 56 -0.46 -1.64 -26.32
CA ALA A 56 0.92 -1.74 -26.81
C ALA A 56 1.68 -0.40 -26.74
N ARG A 57 1.02 0.72 -27.08
CA ARG A 57 1.62 2.05 -27.00
C ARG A 57 1.75 2.56 -25.56
N LEU A 58 0.85 2.16 -24.66
CA LEU A 58 0.99 2.42 -23.23
C LEU A 58 2.19 1.67 -22.63
N LEU A 59 2.38 0.41 -23.02
CA LEU A 59 3.53 -0.39 -22.59
C LEU A 59 4.85 0.24 -23.10
N GLN A 60 4.88 0.71 -24.36
CA GLN A 60 6.05 1.44 -24.90
C GLN A 60 6.34 2.76 -24.16
N LEU A 61 5.34 3.37 -23.52
CA LEU A 61 5.50 4.55 -22.67
C LEU A 61 6.01 4.20 -21.26
N GLY A 62 6.35 2.93 -21.00
CA GLY A 62 6.80 2.44 -19.69
C GLY A 62 5.68 2.34 -18.64
N LEU A 63 4.41 2.37 -19.06
CA LEU A 63 3.28 2.07 -18.19
C LEU A 63 3.02 0.57 -18.21
N HIS A 64 3.93 -0.19 -17.60
CA HIS A 64 3.80 -1.64 -17.42
C HIS A 64 2.93 -2.03 -16.24
N ASN A 65 2.65 -1.07 -15.35
CA ASN A 65 1.87 -1.22 -14.12
C ASN A 65 0.51 -1.89 -14.34
N THR A 66 0.49 -3.22 -14.36
CA THR A 66 -0.72 -4.03 -14.20
C THR A 66 -1.03 -4.18 -12.72
N VAL A 67 -2.26 -4.54 -12.44
CA VAL A 67 -2.74 -4.91 -11.10
C VAL A 67 -1.94 -6.10 -10.58
N SER A 68 -1.62 -7.07 -11.44
CA SER A 68 -0.78 -8.22 -11.06
C SER A 68 0.61 -7.78 -10.61
N GLU A 69 1.27 -6.89 -11.38
CA GLU A 69 2.58 -6.35 -11.00
C GLU A 69 2.51 -5.58 -9.67
N HIS A 70 1.46 -4.80 -9.46
CA HIS A 70 1.26 -4.08 -8.21
C HIS A 70 1.04 -5.01 -7.01
N ILE A 71 0.29 -6.10 -7.18
CA ILE A 71 0.10 -7.13 -6.16
C ILE A 71 1.43 -7.80 -5.84
N GLU A 72 2.18 -8.21 -6.86
CA GLU A 72 3.46 -8.89 -6.67
C GLU A 72 4.47 -7.97 -5.97
N ALA A 73 4.60 -6.72 -6.42
CA ALA A 73 5.46 -5.72 -5.81
C ALA A 73 5.08 -5.42 -4.35
N TYR A 74 3.78 -5.40 -4.04
CA TYR A 74 3.32 -5.23 -2.67
C TYR A 74 3.67 -6.44 -1.79
N LEU A 75 3.37 -7.65 -2.26
CA LEU A 75 3.65 -8.89 -1.52
C LEU A 75 5.15 -9.13 -1.34
N SER A 76 5.98 -8.79 -2.32
CA SER A 76 7.44 -8.90 -2.20
C SER A 76 7.98 -7.93 -1.14
N SER A 77 7.53 -6.67 -1.15
CA SER A 77 7.88 -5.67 -0.12
C SER A 77 7.45 -6.13 1.28
N GLN A 78 6.25 -6.69 1.40
CA GLN A 78 5.75 -7.23 2.66
C GLN A 78 6.60 -8.41 3.17
N ARG A 79 6.98 -9.33 2.28
CA ARG A 79 7.87 -10.46 2.61
C ARG A 79 9.25 -9.97 3.04
N LEU A 80 9.81 -8.98 2.33
CA LEU A 80 11.07 -8.36 2.70
C LEU A 80 11.01 -7.75 4.10
N ARG A 81 9.93 -7.03 4.43
CA ARG A 81 9.74 -6.46 5.76
C ARG A 81 9.62 -7.54 6.84
N LEU A 82 8.91 -8.63 6.57
CA LEU A 82 8.81 -9.76 7.51
C LEU A 82 10.16 -10.44 7.73
N ASN A 83 10.98 -10.56 6.67
CA ASN A 83 12.33 -11.11 6.72
C ASN A 83 13.26 -10.30 7.65
N GLN A 84 13.04 -9.00 7.78
CA GLN A 84 13.83 -8.13 8.66
C GLN A 84 13.54 -8.29 10.16
N THR A 85 12.50 -9.04 10.54
CA THR A 85 12.09 -9.20 11.95
C THR A 85 12.18 -10.65 12.41
N PRO A 86 12.64 -10.95 13.65
CA PRO A 86 12.72 -12.34 14.15
C PRO A 86 11.35 -13.06 14.15
N SER A 87 10.29 -12.36 14.56
CA SER A 87 8.93 -12.89 14.57
C SER A 87 8.40 -13.11 13.14
N GLY A 88 8.68 -12.20 12.21
CA GLY A 88 8.29 -12.34 10.81
C GLY A 88 9.01 -13.50 10.11
N LEU A 89 10.30 -13.70 10.39
CA LEU A 89 11.06 -14.86 9.95
C LEU A 89 10.47 -16.18 10.46
N ALA A 90 10.11 -16.25 11.75
CA ALA A 90 9.47 -17.43 12.32
C ALA A 90 8.11 -17.72 11.65
N LEU A 91 7.33 -16.69 11.34
CA LEU A 91 6.07 -16.81 10.59
C LEU A 91 6.30 -17.35 9.17
N LEU A 92 7.26 -16.79 8.43
CA LEU A 92 7.58 -17.22 7.06
C LEU A 92 8.03 -18.69 7.02
N LYS A 93 8.86 -19.11 8.00
CA LYS A 93 9.27 -20.52 8.16
C LYS A 93 8.07 -21.44 8.38
N ARG A 94 7.11 -21.05 9.23
CA ARG A 94 5.89 -21.83 9.48
C ARG A 94 4.99 -21.96 8.25
N LEU A 95 4.92 -20.91 7.44
CA LEU A 95 4.12 -20.89 6.21
C LEU A 95 4.82 -21.57 5.01
N HIS A 96 6.05 -22.09 5.21
CA HIS A 96 6.90 -22.63 4.14
C HIS A 96 7.04 -21.67 2.95
N ALA A 97 6.94 -20.37 3.21
CA ALA A 97 7.03 -19.35 2.18
C ALA A 97 8.52 -19.07 1.88
N PRO A 98 8.90 -18.90 0.60
CA PRO A 98 10.28 -18.63 0.25
C PRO A 98 10.74 -17.31 0.89
N CYS A 99 11.83 -17.38 1.64
CA CYS A 99 12.53 -16.21 2.11
C CYS A 99 13.18 -15.53 0.91
N GLN A 100 12.63 -14.40 0.45
CA GLN A 100 13.24 -13.65 -0.64
C GLN A 100 14.52 -12.99 -0.11
N SER A 101 15.66 -13.63 -0.40
CA SER A 101 17.00 -13.05 -0.24
C SER A 101 17.32 -12.27 -1.51
N THR A 102 16.86 -11.03 -1.62
CA THR A 102 17.32 -10.17 -2.71
C THR A 102 18.59 -9.46 -2.24
N ALA A 103 19.74 -10.04 -2.60
CA ALA A 103 21.00 -9.30 -2.65
C ALA A 103 20.93 -8.24 -3.76
N SER A 104 20.30 -7.09 -3.49
CA SER A 104 20.61 -5.82 -4.19
C SER A 104 19.79 -4.67 -3.62
N GLN A 105 20.53 -3.65 -3.20
CA GLN A 105 20.12 -2.29 -2.79
C GLN A 105 19.58 -2.15 -1.36
N PRO A 106 20.44 -1.75 -0.39
CA PRO A 106 19.94 -1.21 0.86
C PRO A 106 19.02 -0.02 0.58
N LEU A 107 17.92 0.06 1.32
CA LEU A 107 17.03 1.23 1.45
C LEU A 107 17.75 2.51 1.94
N SER A 108 19.09 2.53 1.99
CA SER A 108 19.91 3.69 2.35
C SER A 108 19.88 4.81 1.30
N LEU A 109 19.29 4.57 0.12
CA LEU A 109 19.09 5.59 -0.93
C LEU A 109 17.74 6.33 -0.82
N ILE A 110 16.88 6.00 0.15
CA ILE A 110 15.85 6.94 0.59
C ILE A 110 16.55 7.95 1.52
N THR A 111 17.31 8.85 0.90
CA THR A 111 18.05 9.93 1.55
C THR A 111 17.13 10.72 2.48
N GLY A 112 17.64 11.10 3.66
CA GLY A 112 16.90 11.66 4.79
C GLY A 112 16.09 12.95 4.56
N GLU A 113 15.96 13.44 3.33
CA GLU A 113 15.11 14.59 2.99
C GLU A 113 13.62 14.27 3.08
N VAL A 114 13.19 13.05 2.74
CA VAL A 114 11.76 12.66 2.81
C VAL A 114 11.29 12.48 4.26
N LEU A 115 12.21 12.24 5.19
CA LEU A 115 11.91 11.96 6.61
C LEU A 115 12.11 13.18 7.53
N SER A 116 12.67 14.30 7.06
CA SER A 116 12.90 15.48 7.92
C SER A 116 11.60 16.12 8.43
N GLY A 117 10.48 15.92 7.74
CA GLY A 117 9.14 16.34 8.17
C GLY A 117 8.27 15.22 8.74
N PHE A 118 8.76 13.98 8.78
CA PHE A 118 8.00 12.83 9.28
C PHE A 118 8.43 12.52 10.69
N THR A 119 7.65 12.95 11.69
CA THR A 119 7.80 12.44 13.05
C THR A 119 7.69 10.92 12.99
N PRO A 120 8.71 10.16 13.45
CA PRO A 120 8.65 8.72 13.43
C PRO A 120 7.36 8.29 14.14
N TRP A 121 6.57 7.43 13.49
CA TRP A 121 5.40 6.84 14.11
C TRP A 121 5.82 6.28 15.47
N PRO A 122 5.15 6.65 16.58
CA PRO A 122 5.58 6.26 17.91
C PRO A 122 5.75 4.75 17.92
N LYS A 123 6.96 4.30 18.24
CA LYS A 123 7.28 2.87 18.30
C LYS A 123 6.44 2.31 19.44
N GLN A 124 5.35 1.64 19.05
CA GLN A 124 4.30 1.06 19.89
C GLN A 124 3.21 2.07 20.28
N CYS A 125 1.99 1.82 19.78
CA CYS A 125 0.75 2.22 20.44
C CYS A 125 0.63 1.43 21.75
N THR A 126 1.46 1.74 22.74
CA THR A 126 1.19 1.30 24.10
C THR A 126 0.01 2.13 24.60
N LEU A 127 -1.01 1.45 25.13
CA LEU A 127 -2.25 2.02 25.72
C LEU A 127 -1.99 2.90 26.97
N THR A 128 -0.78 3.43 27.09
CA THR A 128 -0.26 4.26 28.17
C THR A 128 -0.32 5.75 27.83
N SER A 129 -0.49 6.14 26.56
CA SER A 129 -0.56 7.56 26.17
C SER A 129 -1.97 8.16 26.15
N ILE A 130 -3.03 7.42 26.51
CA ILE A 130 -4.35 8.01 26.68
C ILE A 130 -4.27 8.92 27.92
N PRO A 131 -4.40 10.25 27.78
CA PRO A 131 -4.35 11.17 28.91
C PRO A 131 -5.40 10.76 29.95
N ALA A 132 -5.07 10.89 31.24
CA ALA A 132 -5.92 10.41 32.34
C ALA A 132 -7.37 10.96 32.28
N ALA A 133 -7.54 12.15 31.70
CA ALA A 133 -8.85 12.77 31.44
C ALA A 133 -9.74 11.92 30.50
N GLU A 134 -9.17 11.35 29.44
CA GLU A 134 -9.91 10.55 28.46
C GLU A 134 -10.22 9.14 29.00
N LYS A 135 -9.35 8.59 29.87
CA LYS A 135 -9.65 7.36 30.64
C LYS A 135 -10.81 7.55 31.63
N ALA A 136 -10.92 8.73 32.24
CA ALA A 136 -12.02 9.08 33.14
C ALA A 136 -13.36 9.23 32.40
N GLU A 137 -13.33 9.79 31.18
CA GLU A 137 -14.51 9.96 30.34
C GLU A 137 -15.07 8.62 29.82
N VAL A 138 -14.20 7.73 29.36
CA VAL A 138 -14.60 6.36 28.94
C VAL A 138 -15.16 5.56 30.12
N LYS A 139 -14.66 5.79 31.34
CA LYS A 139 -15.20 5.15 32.57
C LYS A 139 -16.53 5.75 33.00
N ARG A 140 -16.77 7.05 32.72
CA ARG A 140 -18.07 7.73 32.93
C ARG A 140 -19.15 7.30 31.95
N LEU A 141 -18.80 6.91 30.73
CA LEU A 141 -19.75 6.50 29.68
C LEU A 141 -20.13 5.01 29.75
N ARG A 142 -19.33 4.18 30.44
CA ARG A 142 -19.57 2.73 30.59
C ARG A 142 -20.88 2.34 31.31
N PRO A 143 -21.38 3.04 32.36
CA PRO A 143 -22.61 2.64 33.03
C PRO A 143 -23.89 2.89 32.20
N SER A 144 -23.82 3.58 31.05
CA SER A 144 -24.99 3.82 30.21
C SER A 144 -25.23 2.73 29.15
N MET A 145 -24.35 1.72 29.04
CA MET A 145 -24.47 0.62 28.08
C MET A 145 -24.82 -0.74 28.71
N GLU A 146 -24.87 -0.85 30.04
CA GLU A 146 -25.25 -2.10 30.74
C GLU A 146 -26.73 -2.12 31.17
N SER A 147 -27.53 -1.15 30.71
CA SER A 147 -28.98 -1.08 30.97
C SER A 147 -29.80 -1.08 29.68
N LEU A 148 -29.59 -2.09 28.83
CA LEU A 148 -30.52 -2.53 27.78
C LEU A 148 -30.44 -4.05 27.64
#